data_AF-A0A975JKR7-F1
#
_entry.id   AF-A0A975JKR7-F1
#
_cell.length_a   1.000
_cell.length_b   1.000
_cell.length_c   1.000
_cell.angle_alpha   90.00
_cell.angle_beta   90.00
_cell.angle_gamma   90.00
#
_symmetry.space_group_name_H-M   'P 1'
#
loop_
_entity.id
_entity.type
_entity.pdbx_description
1 polymer ?
#
loop_
_entity_poly.entity_id
_entity_poly.type
_entity_poly.pdbx_seq_one_letter_code
_entity_poly.pdbx_strand_id
1 'polypeptide(L)'
;MALIVACAPAVRKKAEMARAKQGKKKGAGSNVSPAQRTKRRLRPSTERIRIRREELEKNTKKFGVQGCAAILKGIPKANRSLALKPHLEALFEHKYHYEQRLKKEKISAHKAKVTEALGEIAATQYMKHYYPKARLVYGFAPGVGFDQIWAEYDAQNNETEIIIVEAKGLKAKLSTGAAKGDQMDVRWVTNSVLALKPKTKAEQVFKAKMLNALRGKQGAPKLSGKVIGIVKGAGRKSSHCQTKNSFRWTVFTTDFIASDKAKSMTEEFVFCLAQERLLPSMLFGADLTQRLTAIITAIEASGTEVGACNVSVESFVAAFEQFGTALGVGDKLAQAAVANSPHELLPDDDLDWRMGFFGEETVAILSDAIKEHRDDIAALDRSSPETKAIRDLFLAACEEADASGQAIVIIHNG
;
A
#
# COMPACT_ATOMS: atom_id res chain seq x y z
N MET A 1 72.05 20.06 15.33
CA MET A 1 73.00 18.96 15.06
C MET A 1 72.24 17.84 14.38
N ALA A 2 72.68 17.47 13.17
CA ALA A 2 72.68 16.16 12.50
C ALA A 2 72.03 14.96 13.23
N LEU A 3 71.39 13.95 12.61
CA LEU A 3 71.48 13.37 11.25
C LEU A 3 70.25 12.42 11.07
N ILE A 4 69.44 12.53 10.03
CA ILE A 4 69.26 11.59 8.89
C ILE A 4 69.42 10.09 9.20
N VAL A 5 68.34 9.30 9.02
CA VAL A 5 68.28 8.12 8.13
C VAL A 5 66.86 7.99 7.55
N ALA A 6 66.80 7.80 6.23
CA ALA A 6 65.62 7.61 5.39
C ALA A 6 65.23 6.12 5.25
N CYS A 7 63.96 5.84 4.97
CA CYS A 7 63.57 5.15 3.73
C CYS A 7 62.06 5.17 3.48
N ALA A 8 61.70 5.33 2.22
CA ALA A 8 60.39 5.59 1.65
C ALA A 8 59.74 4.29 1.07
N PRO A 9 58.51 4.34 0.50
CA PRO A 9 57.53 3.26 0.48
C PRO A 9 57.53 2.36 -0.77
N ALA A 10 57.09 1.11 -0.59
CA ALA A 10 56.96 0.11 -1.65
C ALA A 10 55.49 -0.22 -1.99
N VAL A 11 54.77 0.69 -2.66
CA VAL A 11 53.51 0.35 -3.36
C VAL A 11 53.38 1.16 -4.66
N ARG A 12 54.26 0.90 -5.63
CA ARG A 12 54.13 1.39 -7.02
C ARG A 12 54.85 0.44 -7.98
N LYS A 13 54.33 -0.78 -8.15
CA LYS A 13 54.85 -1.72 -9.17
C LYS A 13 53.84 -2.74 -9.74
N LYS A 14 52.52 -2.47 -9.63
CA LYS A 14 51.47 -3.28 -10.29
C LYS A 14 50.72 -2.57 -11.43
N ALA A 15 50.97 -1.28 -11.67
CA ALA A 15 50.27 -0.51 -12.71
C ALA A 15 50.99 -0.46 -14.08
N GLU A 16 52.27 -0.84 -14.18
CA GLU A 16 53.04 -0.76 -15.44
C GLU A 16 53.15 -2.08 -16.21
N MET A 17 52.88 -3.24 -15.60
CA MET A 17 52.99 -4.54 -16.29
C MET A 17 51.73 -4.97 -17.07
N ALA A 18 50.61 -4.24 -16.97
CA ALA A 18 49.39 -4.57 -17.72
C ALA A 18 49.30 -3.90 -19.11
N ARG A 19 50.22 -2.99 -19.45
CA ARG A 19 50.20 -2.25 -20.75
C ARG A 19 51.08 -2.82 -21.85
N ALA A 20 51.81 -3.91 -21.63
CA ALA A 20 52.79 -4.44 -22.59
C ALA A 20 52.38 -5.76 -23.31
N LYS A 21 51.16 -6.28 -23.13
CA LYS A 21 50.77 -7.63 -23.66
C LYS A 21 49.63 -7.70 -24.68
N GLN A 22 49.26 -6.61 -25.34
CA GLN A 22 48.33 -6.68 -26.48
C GLN A 22 48.80 -5.84 -27.67
N GLY A 23 49.93 -6.25 -28.25
CA GLY A 23 50.36 -5.84 -29.57
C GLY A 23 50.93 -7.04 -30.32
N LYS A 24 50.11 -7.64 -31.21
CA LYS A 24 50.46 -8.37 -32.45
C LYS A 24 49.53 -9.57 -32.71
N LYS A 25 48.45 -9.31 -33.43
CA LYS A 25 47.97 -10.19 -34.50
C LYS A 25 47.51 -9.29 -35.66
N LYS A 26 48.36 -9.17 -36.69
CA LYS A 26 47.99 -8.66 -38.01
C LYS A 26 47.42 -9.84 -38.80
N GLY A 27 46.30 -9.63 -39.47
CA GLY A 27 45.76 -10.58 -40.46
C GLY A 27 44.39 -10.15 -40.99
N ALA A 28 44.41 -9.60 -42.21
CA ALA A 28 43.33 -9.51 -43.21
C ALA A 28 42.09 -8.62 -42.93
N GLY A 29 42.13 -7.41 -43.50
CA GLY A 29 41.14 -6.93 -44.48
C GLY A 29 39.67 -6.81 -44.08
N SER A 30 39.26 -5.60 -43.66
CA SER A 30 38.10 -4.92 -44.26
C SER A 30 38.16 -3.43 -43.93
N ASN A 31 38.29 -2.61 -44.98
CA ASN A 31 38.21 -1.16 -44.90
C ASN A 31 36.80 -0.75 -44.48
N VAL A 32 36.64 -0.34 -43.23
CA VAL A 32 35.39 0.22 -42.70
C VAL A 32 35.73 1.61 -42.16
N SER A 33 35.18 2.64 -42.78
CA SER A 33 35.57 4.03 -42.53
C SER A 33 35.14 4.50 -41.12
N PRO A 34 35.79 5.54 -40.55
CA PRO A 34 35.41 6.11 -39.24
C PRO A 34 33.92 6.49 -39.14
N ALA A 35 33.26 6.84 -40.25
CA ALA A 35 31.83 7.13 -40.32
C ALA A 35 30.92 5.90 -40.06
N GLN A 36 31.45 4.69 -40.22
CA GLN A 36 30.75 3.43 -39.89
C GLN A 36 30.92 3.04 -38.41
N ARG A 37 31.92 3.60 -37.70
CA ARG A 37 32.11 3.36 -36.25
C ARG A 37 31.12 4.15 -35.40
N THR A 38 30.68 5.32 -35.86
CA THR A 38 29.70 6.18 -35.16
C THR A 38 28.25 5.72 -35.33
N LYS A 39 27.94 4.89 -36.34
CA LYS A 39 26.60 4.30 -36.53
C LYS A 39 26.33 3.07 -35.67
N ARG A 40 27.33 2.58 -34.94
CA ARG A 40 27.24 1.40 -34.06
C ARG A 40 26.97 1.76 -32.59
N ARG A 41 26.64 3.02 -32.29
CA ARG A 41 25.89 3.39 -31.07
C ARG A 41 24.44 2.94 -31.25
N LEU A 42 24.23 1.69 -30.86
CA LEU A 42 23.00 0.92 -30.85
C LEU A 42 21.75 1.79 -30.61
N ARG A 43 21.02 2.09 -31.69
CA ARG A 43 19.56 2.16 -31.57
C ARG A 43 19.12 0.76 -31.15
N PRO A 44 18.32 0.59 -30.08
CA PRO A 44 17.69 -0.69 -29.82
C PRO A 44 17.04 -1.15 -31.13
N SER A 45 17.32 -2.37 -31.59
CA SER A 45 16.63 -2.88 -32.77
C SER A 45 15.14 -2.73 -32.54
N THR A 46 14.39 -2.32 -33.56
CA THR A 46 12.92 -2.25 -33.54
C THR A 46 12.29 -3.50 -32.92
N GLU A 47 12.94 -4.65 -33.13
CA GLU A 47 12.63 -5.93 -32.50
C GLU A 47 12.72 -5.93 -30.96
N ARG A 48 13.78 -5.37 -30.35
CA ARG A 48 13.89 -5.27 -28.89
C ARG A 48 12.83 -4.35 -28.28
N ILE A 49 12.44 -3.30 -29.01
CA ILE A 49 11.36 -2.40 -28.59
C ILE A 49 10.02 -3.14 -28.66
N ARG A 50 9.79 -3.92 -29.71
CA ARG A 50 8.60 -4.77 -29.87
C ARG A 50 8.49 -5.80 -28.74
N ILE A 51 9.53 -6.59 -28.49
CA ILE A 51 9.55 -7.62 -27.43
C ILE A 51 9.25 -7.00 -26.06
N ARG A 52 9.92 -5.88 -25.70
CA ARG A 52 9.67 -5.18 -24.43
C ARG A 52 8.25 -4.64 -24.32
N ARG A 53 7.63 -4.22 -25.44
CA ARG A 53 6.25 -3.74 -25.46
C ARG A 53 5.28 -4.90 -25.25
N GLU A 54 5.51 -6.03 -25.89
CA GLU A 54 4.70 -7.24 -25.71
C GLU A 54 4.82 -7.81 -24.28
N GLU A 55 6.02 -7.84 -23.70
CA GLU A 55 6.23 -8.22 -22.30
C GLU A 55 5.50 -7.28 -21.33
N LEU A 56 5.56 -5.96 -21.57
CA LEU A 56 4.85 -4.99 -20.77
C LEU A 56 3.33 -5.21 -20.86
N GLU A 57 2.80 -5.45 -22.05
CA GLU A 57 1.37 -5.72 -22.25
C GLU A 57 0.93 -7.01 -21.56
N LYS A 58 1.70 -8.11 -21.68
CA LYS A 58 1.44 -9.38 -20.99
C LYS A 58 1.45 -9.20 -19.47
N ASN A 59 2.45 -8.50 -18.93
CA ASN A 59 2.56 -8.24 -17.49
C ASN A 59 1.42 -7.34 -16.99
N THR A 60 1.00 -6.36 -17.79
CA THR A 60 -0.13 -5.48 -17.47
C THR A 60 -1.41 -6.29 -17.30
N LYS A 61 -1.73 -7.15 -18.28
CA LYS A 61 -2.91 -8.04 -18.21
C LYS A 61 -2.85 -8.98 -17.01
N LYS A 62 -1.68 -9.59 -16.75
CA LYS A 62 -1.48 -10.46 -15.57
C LYS A 62 -1.76 -9.72 -14.27
N PHE A 63 -1.25 -8.51 -14.11
CA PHE A 63 -1.47 -7.69 -12.92
C PHE A 63 -2.94 -7.26 -12.77
N GLY A 64 -3.60 -6.95 -13.89
CA GLY A 64 -5.04 -6.72 -13.96
C GLY A 64 -5.86 -7.82 -13.31
N VAL A 65 -5.63 -9.06 -13.75
CA VAL A 65 -6.32 -10.25 -13.25
C VAL A 65 -6.01 -10.50 -11.76
N GLN A 66 -4.74 -10.37 -11.36
CA GLN A 66 -4.32 -10.61 -9.96
C GLN A 66 -4.92 -9.58 -8.99
N GLY A 67 -4.82 -8.29 -9.30
CA GLY A 67 -5.40 -7.23 -8.46
C GLY A 67 -6.92 -7.34 -8.35
N CYS A 68 -7.59 -7.66 -9.46
CA CYS A 68 -9.03 -7.89 -9.49
C CYS A 68 -9.45 -9.07 -8.61
N ALA A 69 -8.72 -10.19 -8.65
CA ALA A 69 -9.03 -11.38 -7.88
C ALA A 69 -9.08 -11.12 -6.36
N ALA A 70 -8.16 -10.31 -5.84
CA ALA A 70 -8.11 -9.94 -4.42
C ALA A 70 -9.39 -9.23 -3.96
N ILE A 71 -9.85 -8.22 -4.72
CA ILE A 71 -11.10 -7.50 -4.40
C ILE A 71 -12.31 -8.42 -4.56
N LEU A 72 -12.33 -9.26 -5.60
CA LEU A 72 -13.45 -10.17 -5.84
C LEU A 72 -13.57 -11.25 -4.76
N LYS A 73 -12.48 -11.73 -4.15
CA LYS A 73 -12.50 -12.77 -3.09
C LYS A 73 -13.45 -12.41 -1.94
N GLY A 74 -13.47 -11.14 -1.53
CA GLY A 74 -14.35 -10.62 -0.49
C GLY A 74 -15.81 -10.32 -0.91
N ILE A 75 -16.16 -10.52 -2.20
CA ILE A 75 -17.50 -10.20 -2.72
C ILE A 75 -18.23 -11.50 -3.08
N PRO A 76 -19.42 -11.78 -2.48
CA PRO A 76 -20.24 -12.93 -2.84
C PRO A 76 -20.50 -12.98 -4.34
N LYS A 77 -20.41 -14.17 -4.96
CA LYS A 77 -20.58 -14.33 -6.42
C LYS A 77 -21.91 -13.77 -6.92
N ALA A 78 -23.00 -13.95 -6.15
CA ALA A 78 -24.33 -13.42 -6.45
C ALA A 78 -24.39 -11.88 -6.54
N ASN A 79 -23.43 -11.18 -5.91
CA ASN A 79 -23.35 -9.72 -5.87
C ASN A 79 -22.35 -9.15 -6.90
N ARG A 80 -21.73 -10.00 -7.72
CA ARG A 80 -20.82 -9.60 -8.79
C ARG A 80 -21.64 -9.34 -10.05
N SER A 81 -21.76 -8.08 -10.46
CA SER A 81 -22.36 -7.77 -11.77
C SER A 81 -21.40 -8.20 -12.89
N LEU A 82 -21.95 -8.46 -14.08
CA LEU A 82 -21.16 -8.81 -15.26
C LEU A 82 -20.13 -7.73 -15.61
N ALA A 83 -20.42 -6.46 -15.30
CA ALA A 83 -19.52 -5.33 -15.53
C ALA A 83 -18.40 -5.18 -14.48
N LEU A 84 -18.55 -5.77 -13.28
CA LEU A 84 -17.64 -5.53 -12.15
C LEU A 84 -16.23 -6.07 -12.39
N LYS A 85 -16.12 -7.32 -12.86
CA LYS A 85 -14.82 -7.94 -13.10
C LYS A 85 -14.04 -7.21 -14.21
N PRO A 86 -14.61 -6.98 -15.41
CA PRO A 86 -13.94 -6.22 -16.47
C PRO A 86 -13.53 -4.81 -16.03
N HIS A 87 -14.37 -4.13 -15.25
CA HIS A 87 -14.07 -2.80 -14.68
C HIS A 87 -12.83 -2.83 -13.78
N LEU A 88 -12.80 -3.75 -12.82
CA LEU A 88 -11.66 -3.89 -11.91
C LEU A 88 -10.38 -4.28 -12.65
N GLU A 89 -10.45 -5.24 -13.58
CA GLU A 89 -9.30 -5.62 -14.41
C GLU A 89 -8.75 -4.40 -15.17
N ALA A 90 -9.62 -3.64 -15.84
CA ALA A 90 -9.21 -2.43 -16.56
C ALA A 90 -8.55 -1.38 -15.66
N LEU A 91 -9.03 -1.19 -14.42
CA LEU A 91 -8.43 -0.26 -13.45
C LEU A 91 -7.04 -0.71 -12.99
N PHE A 92 -6.88 -2.00 -12.67
CA PHE A 92 -5.58 -2.54 -12.26
C PHE A 92 -4.58 -2.56 -13.40
N GLU A 93 -5.01 -2.86 -14.63
CA GLU A 93 -4.19 -2.72 -15.84
C GLU A 93 -3.76 -1.26 -16.04
N HIS A 94 -4.69 -0.31 -15.92
CA HIS A 94 -4.39 1.12 -16.05
C HIS A 94 -3.38 1.59 -15.01
N LYS A 95 -3.60 1.25 -13.74
CA LYS A 95 -2.69 1.54 -12.62
C LYS A 95 -1.29 1.00 -12.92
N TYR A 96 -1.18 -0.30 -13.21
CA TYR A 96 0.11 -0.93 -13.46
C TYR A 96 0.83 -0.31 -14.65
N HIS A 97 0.13 -0.08 -15.76
CA HIS A 97 0.70 0.56 -16.94
C HIS A 97 1.35 1.89 -16.61
N TYR A 98 0.65 2.78 -15.88
CA TYR A 98 1.19 4.10 -15.54
C TYR A 98 2.23 4.07 -14.43
N GLU A 99 2.20 3.10 -13.51
CA GLU A 99 3.28 2.88 -12.54
C GLU A 99 4.59 2.50 -13.24
N GLN A 100 4.53 1.60 -14.22
CA GLN A 100 5.71 1.24 -15.01
C GLN A 100 6.24 2.41 -15.84
N ARG A 101 5.34 3.26 -16.36
CA ARG A 101 5.75 4.49 -17.05
C ARG A 101 6.35 5.51 -16.10
N LEU A 102 5.81 5.68 -14.89
CA LEU A 102 6.33 6.61 -13.89
C LEU A 102 7.75 6.22 -13.42
N LYS A 103 8.03 4.91 -13.30
CA LYS A 103 9.37 4.39 -12.99
C LYS A 103 10.41 4.74 -14.06
N LYS A 104 10.00 4.77 -15.34
CA LYS A 104 10.88 5.08 -16.49
C LYS A 104 11.00 6.59 -16.74
N GLU A 105 9.86 7.25 -16.74
CA GLU A 105 9.64 8.63 -17.13
C GLU A 105 8.93 9.27 -15.93
N LYS A 106 9.68 9.93 -15.03
CA LYS A 106 9.17 10.58 -13.81
C LYS A 106 8.29 11.81 -14.12
N ILE A 107 7.26 11.60 -14.93
CA ILE A 107 6.34 12.62 -15.45
C ILE A 107 5.15 12.74 -14.51
N SER A 108 4.85 13.96 -14.08
CA SER A 108 3.73 14.27 -13.17
C SER A 108 2.38 13.78 -13.68
N ALA A 109 2.14 13.82 -15.00
CA ALA A 109 0.93 13.32 -15.63
C ALA A 109 0.70 11.82 -15.40
N HIS A 110 1.77 11.00 -15.36
CA HIS A 110 1.64 9.57 -15.06
C HIS A 110 1.22 9.36 -13.60
N LYS A 111 1.72 10.18 -12.67
CA LYS A 111 1.29 10.15 -11.27
C LYS A 111 -0.20 10.46 -11.13
N ALA A 112 -0.71 11.45 -11.88
CA ALA A 112 -2.14 11.77 -11.88
C ALA A 112 -2.99 10.57 -12.36
N LYS A 113 -2.54 9.88 -13.42
CA LYS A 113 -3.22 8.69 -13.95
C LYS A 113 -3.23 7.51 -12.99
N VAL A 114 -2.13 7.31 -12.24
CA VAL A 114 -2.13 6.36 -11.13
C VAL A 114 -3.18 6.78 -10.11
N THR A 115 -3.15 8.01 -9.60
CA THR A 115 -4.11 8.47 -8.58
C THR A 115 -5.58 8.42 -9.01
N GLU A 116 -5.86 8.59 -10.30
CA GLU A 116 -7.20 8.43 -10.91
C GLU A 116 -7.68 6.98 -10.79
N ALA A 117 -6.85 6.02 -11.21
CA ALA A 117 -7.18 4.60 -11.08
C ALA A 117 -7.35 4.18 -9.60
N LEU A 118 -6.55 4.73 -8.68
CA LEU A 118 -6.71 4.49 -7.25
C LEU A 118 -8.06 5.00 -6.74
N GLY A 119 -8.46 6.21 -7.14
CA GLY A 119 -9.76 6.80 -6.77
C GLY A 119 -10.93 5.93 -7.20
N GLU A 120 -10.88 5.45 -8.44
CA GLU A 120 -11.89 4.55 -9.02
C GLU A 120 -11.98 3.20 -8.30
N ILE A 121 -10.84 2.61 -7.93
CA ILE A 121 -10.79 1.37 -7.14
C ILE A 121 -11.44 1.61 -5.76
N ALA A 122 -11.09 2.70 -5.08
CA ALA A 122 -11.64 3.06 -3.77
C ALA A 122 -13.16 3.27 -3.82
N ALA A 123 -13.64 4.00 -4.84
CA ALA A 123 -15.05 4.21 -5.08
C ALA A 123 -15.79 2.88 -5.32
N THR A 124 -15.19 1.96 -6.06
CA THR A 124 -15.76 0.62 -6.29
C THR A 124 -15.89 -0.17 -4.99
N GLN A 125 -14.84 -0.18 -4.17
CA GLN A 125 -14.84 -0.86 -2.87
C GLN A 125 -15.88 -0.25 -1.92
N TYR A 126 -15.95 1.07 -1.86
CA TYR A 126 -16.94 1.78 -1.05
C TYR A 126 -18.36 1.41 -1.44
N MET A 127 -18.67 1.42 -2.74
CA MET A 127 -19.98 1.04 -3.24
C MET A 127 -20.33 -0.40 -2.86
N LYS A 128 -19.36 -1.32 -2.93
CA LYS A 128 -19.61 -2.72 -2.52
C LYS A 128 -19.79 -2.90 -1.02
N HIS A 129 -19.09 -2.13 -0.20
CA HIS A 129 -19.21 -2.23 1.25
C HIS A 129 -20.53 -1.61 1.76
N TYR A 130 -20.87 -0.41 1.30
CA TYR A 130 -22.00 0.36 1.85
C TYR A 130 -23.30 0.22 1.04
N TYR A 131 -23.23 -0.24 -0.20
CA TYR A 131 -24.39 -0.46 -1.09
C TYR A 131 -24.35 -1.89 -1.66
N PRO A 132 -24.41 -2.92 -0.80
CA PRO A 132 -24.23 -4.32 -1.24
C PRO A 132 -25.30 -4.81 -2.22
N LYS A 133 -26.48 -4.17 -2.22
CA LYS A 133 -27.57 -4.42 -3.18
C LYS A 133 -27.34 -3.77 -4.54
N ALA A 134 -26.44 -2.79 -4.62
CA ALA A 134 -26.15 -2.08 -5.86
C ALA A 134 -25.20 -2.89 -6.76
N ARG A 135 -25.53 -2.88 -8.05
CA ARG A 135 -24.77 -3.54 -9.12
C ARG A 135 -24.14 -2.48 -10.00
N LEU A 136 -22.86 -2.66 -10.34
CA LEU A 136 -22.18 -1.80 -11.30
C LEU A 136 -22.80 -2.04 -12.68
N VAL A 137 -23.37 -0.99 -13.26
CA VAL A 137 -23.99 -0.97 -14.60
C VAL A 137 -23.01 -0.43 -15.63
N TYR A 138 -22.29 0.63 -15.25
CA TYR A 138 -21.31 1.30 -16.10
C TYR A 138 -20.06 1.62 -15.28
N GLY A 139 -18.89 1.28 -15.81
CA GLY A 139 -17.60 1.49 -15.13
C GLY A 139 -16.64 2.36 -15.93
N PHE A 140 -15.36 2.23 -15.62
CA PHE A 140 -14.24 3.00 -16.13
C PHE A 140 -14.20 2.98 -17.66
N ALA A 141 -14.53 4.11 -18.27
CA ALA A 141 -14.47 4.30 -19.71
C ALA A 141 -14.03 5.73 -20.06
N PRO A 142 -13.06 5.91 -20.98
CA PRO A 142 -12.60 7.24 -21.35
C PRO A 142 -13.70 8.11 -21.99
N GLY A 143 -13.83 9.36 -21.52
CA GLY A 143 -14.57 10.41 -22.24
C GLY A 143 -16.08 10.51 -22.00
N VAL A 144 -16.63 9.68 -21.12
CA VAL A 144 -18.08 9.58 -20.84
C VAL A 144 -18.55 10.67 -19.89
N GLY A 145 -17.65 11.15 -19.03
CA GLY A 145 -17.92 12.17 -18.03
C GLY A 145 -18.34 11.60 -16.68
N PHE A 146 -18.79 10.35 -16.60
CA PHE A 146 -19.02 9.66 -15.32
C PHE A 146 -17.94 8.61 -15.10
N ASP A 147 -17.53 8.46 -13.85
CA ASP A 147 -16.57 7.44 -13.44
C ASP A 147 -17.27 6.07 -13.27
N GLN A 148 -18.38 6.05 -12.52
CA GLN A 148 -19.18 4.83 -12.33
C GLN A 148 -20.67 5.10 -12.24
N ILE A 149 -21.46 4.12 -12.66
CA ILE A 149 -22.92 4.10 -12.49
C ILE A 149 -23.33 2.77 -11.89
N TRP A 150 -24.07 2.85 -10.79
CA TRP A 150 -24.58 1.72 -10.05
C TRP A 150 -26.11 1.75 -10.04
N ALA A 151 -26.74 0.58 -9.96
CA ALA A 151 -28.19 0.48 -9.82
C ALA A 151 -28.56 -0.50 -8.71
N GLU A 152 -29.53 -0.11 -7.89
CA GLU A 152 -30.22 -0.99 -6.96
C GLU A 152 -31.48 -1.57 -7.60
N TYR A 153 -31.81 -2.79 -7.20
CA TYR A 153 -32.92 -3.55 -7.72
C TYR A 153 -33.83 -4.01 -6.59
N ASP A 154 -35.14 -4.00 -6.79
CA ASP A 154 -36.10 -4.64 -5.88
C ASP A 154 -36.08 -6.18 -6.01
N ALA A 155 -36.94 -6.85 -5.26
CA ALA A 155 -37.07 -8.31 -5.28
C ALA A 155 -37.57 -8.84 -6.64
N GLN A 156 -38.26 -8.01 -7.42
CA GLN A 156 -38.77 -8.31 -8.75
C GLN A 156 -37.76 -7.96 -9.86
N ASN A 157 -36.54 -7.56 -9.46
CA ASN A 157 -35.45 -7.15 -10.35
C ASN A 157 -35.78 -5.89 -11.17
N ASN A 158 -36.66 -5.02 -10.67
CA ASN A 158 -36.85 -3.67 -11.19
C ASN A 158 -35.84 -2.71 -10.59
N GLU A 159 -35.34 -1.78 -11.39
CA GLU A 159 -34.42 -0.74 -10.93
C GLU A 159 -35.15 0.27 -10.05
N THR A 160 -34.70 0.40 -8.80
CA THR A 160 -35.31 1.32 -7.81
C THR A 160 -34.51 2.60 -7.63
N GLU A 161 -33.19 2.51 -7.71
CA GLU A 161 -32.28 3.66 -7.59
C GLU A 161 -31.10 3.52 -8.55
N ILE A 162 -30.77 4.61 -9.25
CA ILE A 162 -29.52 4.78 -9.99
C ILE A 162 -28.62 5.71 -9.19
N ILE A 163 -27.39 5.28 -8.97
CA ILE A 163 -26.37 5.99 -8.20
C ILE A 163 -25.24 6.35 -9.15
N ILE A 164 -25.08 7.65 -9.42
CA ILE A 164 -23.94 8.19 -10.18
C ILE A 164 -22.80 8.41 -9.20
N VAL A 165 -21.64 7.85 -9.51
CA VAL A 165 -20.44 8.00 -8.69
C VAL A 165 -19.38 8.75 -9.47
N GLU A 166 -18.85 9.79 -8.84
CA GLU A 166 -17.64 10.49 -9.25
C GLU A 166 -16.52 10.10 -8.28
N ALA A 167 -15.47 9.47 -8.80
CA ALA A 167 -14.32 9.01 -8.06
C ALA A 167 -13.19 10.05 -8.11
N LYS A 168 -12.67 10.45 -6.95
CA LYS A 168 -11.56 11.40 -6.87
C LYS A 168 -10.31 10.74 -6.34
N GLY A 169 -9.24 10.83 -7.12
CA GLY A 169 -7.89 10.52 -6.68
C GLY A 169 -7.42 11.45 -5.56
N LEU A 170 -6.30 11.08 -4.92
CA LEU A 170 -5.74 11.85 -3.82
C LEU A 170 -5.48 13.31 -4.22
N LYS A 171 -5.99 14.26 -3.43
CA LYS A 171 -5.93 15.72 -3.65
C LYS A 171 -6.66 16.24 -4.90
N ALA A 172 -7.38 15.39 -5.63
CA ALA A 172 -8.19 15.84 -6.76
C ALA A 172 -9.44 16.59 -6.26
N LYS A 173 -9.72 17.74 -6.86
CA LYS A 173 -10.92 18.54 -6.58
C LYS A 173 -11.97 18.28 -7.66
N LEU A 174 -13.24 18.54 -7.33
CA LEU A 174 -14.29 18.66 -8.35
C LEU A 174 -13.94 19.83 -9.27
N SER A 175 -14.12 19.64 -10.57
CA SER A 175 -13.98 20.73 -11.51
C SER A 175 -15.15 21.70 -11.38
N THR A 176 -14.83 22.99 -11.31
CA THR A 176 -15.81 24.09 -11.29
C THR A 176 -15.64 24.93 -12.57
N GLY A 177 -16.74 25.48 -13.10
CA GLY A 177 -16.71 26.35 -14.28
C GLY A 177 -16.39 25.63 -15.60
N ALA A 178 -16.55 24.30 -15.67
CA ALA A 178 -16.38 23.57 -16.92
C ALA A 178 -17.54 23.88 -17.90
N ALA A 179 -17.32 23.69 -19.21
CA ALA A 179 -18.35 23.91 -20.24
C ALA A 179 -19.65 23.09 -19.99
N LYS A 180 -19.56 21.99 -19.24
CA LYS A 180 -20.69 21.14 -18.87
C LYS A 180 -21.42 21.60 -17.60
N GLY A 181 -20.91 22.58 -16.85
CA GLY A 181 -21.36 22.91 -15.49
C GLY A 181 -20.36 22.47 -14.42
N ASP A 182 -20.67 22.74 -13.15
CA ASP A 182 -19.85 22.27 -12.04
C ASP A 182 -20.01 20.76 -11.90
N GLN A 183 -18.91 20.07 -11.68
CA GLN A 183 -18.93 18.62 -11.67
C GLN A 183 -19.84 18.08 -10.57
N MET A 184 -20.70 17.12 -10.95
CA MET A 184 -21.73 16.52 -10.11
C MET A 184 -22.88 17.46 -9.72
N ASP A 185 -23.00 18.63 -10.35
CA ASP A 185 -24.26 19.36 -10.37
C ASP A 185 -25.25 18.72 -11.37
N VAL A 186 -26.54 19.08 -11.26
CA VAL A 186 -27.60 18.54 -12.12
C VAL A 186 -27.37 18.86 -13.60
N ARG A 187 -26.82 20.04 -13.90
CA ARG A 187 -26.56 20.50 -15.27
C ARG A 187 -25.45 19.67 -15.91
N TRP A 188 -24.37 19.41 -15.18
CA TRP A 188 -23.25 18.59 -15.57
C TRP A 188 -23.68 17.15 -15.77
N VAL A 189 -24.47 16.58 -14.86
CA VAL A 189 -25.01 15.23 -15.03
C VAL A 189 -25.89 15.16 -16.27
N THR A 190 -26.80 16.12 -16.44
CA THR A 190 -27.68 16.18 -17.62
C THR A 190 -26.87 16.28 -18.91
N ASN A 191 -25.88 17.16 -18.96
CA ASN A 191 -25.01 17.34 -20.13
C ASN A 191 -24.14 16.11 -20.41
N SER A 192 -23.63 15.45 -19.37
CA SER A 192 -22.88 14.20 -19.51
C SER A 192 -23.76 13.08 -20.05
N VAL A 193 -25.00 12.91 -19.56
CA VAL A 193 -25.98 11.95 -20.12
C VAL A 193 -26.31 12.29 -21.58
N LEU A 194 -26.54 13.57 -21.90
CA LEU A 194 -26.85 14.01 -23.27
C LEU A 194 -25.68 13.76 -24.24
N ALA A 195 -24.44 13.93 -23.77
CA ALA A 195 -23.23 13.70 -24.54
C ALA A 195 -22.94 12.21 -24.81
N LEU A 196 -23.59 11.28 -24.08
CA LEU A 196 -23.49 9.84 -24.37
C LEU A 196 -23.91 9.57 -25.81
N LYS A 197 -23.04 8.92 -26.56
CA LYS A 197 -23.31 8.42 -27.92
C LYS A 197 -23.55 6.91 -27.85
N PRO A 198 -24.78 6.47 -27.54
CA PRO A 198 -25.08 5.05 -27.38
C PRO A 198 -24.88 4.34 -28.72
N LYS A 199 -24.10 3.26 -28.70
CA LYS A 199 -23.82 2.38 -29.83
C LYS A 199 -24.73 1.15 -29.82
N THR A 200 -25.26 0.78 -28.65
CA THR A 200 -26.14 -0.39 -28.51
C THR A 200 -27.56 0.02 -28.11
N LYS A 201 -28.54 -0.84 -28.38
CA LYS A 201 -29.93 -0.65 -27.91
C LYS A 201 -30.02 -0.55 -26.38
N ALA A 202 -29.20 -1.33 -25.67
CA ALA A 202 -29.12 -1.29 -24.21
C ALA A 202 -28.65 0.09 -23.71
N GLU A 203 -27.63 0.67 -24.34
CA GLU A 203 -27.14 2.03 -24.01
C GLU A 203 -28.18 3.12 -24.35
N GLN A 204 -28.95 2.96 -25.42
CA GLN A 204 -30.04 3.89 -25.75
C GLN A 204 -31.14 3.86 -24.68
N VAL A 205 -31.56 2.66 -24.25
CA VAL A 205 -32.53 2.48 -23.16
C VAL A 205 -32.00 3.07 -21.86
N PHE A 206 -30.73 2.81 -21.53
CA PHE A 206 -30.07 3.37 -20.36
C PHE A 206 -30.07 4.91 -20.38
N LYS A 207 -29.67 5.53 -21.50
CA LYS A 207 -29.69 6.99 -21.67
C LYS A 207 -31.10 7.55 -21.48
N ALA A 208 -32.12 6.92 -22.07
CA ALA A 208 -33.51 7.36 -21.93
C ALA A 208 -34.00 7.27 -20.48
N LYS A 209 -33.66 6.19 -19.77
CA LYS A 209 -33.97 6.00 -18.34
C LYS A 209 -33.36 7.10 -17.49
N MET A 210 -32.07 7.40 -17.67
CA MET A 210 -31.36 8.47 -16.96
C MET A 210 -32.02 9.83 -17.18
N LEU A 211 -32.38 10.16 -18.43
CA LEU A 211 -33.08 11.40 -18.75
C LEU A 211 -34.48 11.47 -18.12
N ASN A 212 -35.20 10.36 -18.05
CA ASN A 212 -36.50 10.30 -17.37
C ASN A 212 -36.38 10.48 -15.86
N ALA A 213 -35.36 9.86 -15.23
CA ALA A 213 -35.07 10.01 -13.81
C ALA A 213 -34.65 11.46 -13.46
N LEU A 214 -33.79 12.07 -14.29
CA LEU A 214 -33.41 13.49 -14.16
C LEU A 214 -34.59 14.46 -14.26
N ARG A 215 -35.62 14.09 -15.04
CA ARG A 215 -36.86 14.87 -15.19
C ARG A 215 -37.88 14.59 -14.09
N GLY A 216 -37.60 13.69 -13.15
CA GLY A 216 -38.52 13.32 -12.08
C GLY A 216 -39.82 12.68 -12.59
N LYS A 217 -39.78 11.98 -13.73
CA LYS A 217 -40.98 11.32 -14.26
C LYS A 217 -41.46 10.24 -13.28
N GLN A 218 -42.78 10.16 -13.09
CA GLN A 218 -43.40 9.13 -12.26
C GLN A 218 -43.02 7.72 -12.76
N GLY A 219 -42.66 6.83 -11.83
CA GLY A 219 -42.22 5.46 -12.14
C GLY A 219 -40.76 5.36 -12.63
N ALA A 220 -40.03 6.48 -12.78
CA ALA A 220 -38.60 6.43 -13.02
C ALA A 220 -37.86 6.03 -11.73
N PRO A 221 -36.72 5.33 -11.83
CA PRO A 221 -35.88 5.04 -10.67
C PRO A 221 -35.42 6.35 -10.04
N LYS A 222 -35.25 6.33 -8.72
CA LYS A 222 -34.62 7.43 -8.00
C LYS A 222 -33.22 7.65 -8.55
N LEU A 223 -32.80 8.91 -8.67
CA LEU A 223 -31.43 9.23 -9.04
C LEU A 223 -30.73 9.89 -7.86
N SER A 224 -29.59 9.34 -7.48
CA SER A 224 -28.68 9.97 -6.53
C SER A 224 -27.29 10.06 -7.13
N GLY A 225 -26.43 10.83 -6.47
CA GLY A 225 -25.03 10.59 -6.69
C GLY A 225 -24.13 10.95 -5.55
N LYS A 226 -22.90 10.48 -5.73
CA LYS A 226 -21.91 10.37 -4.70
C LYS A 226 -20.59 10.80 -5.27
N VAL A 227 -19.91 11.69 -4.57
CA VAL A 227 -18.51 12.00 -4.86
C VAL A 227 -17.70 11.22 -3.86
N ILE A 228 -16.92 10.25 -4.31
CA ILE A 228 -16.10 9.41 -3.45
C ILE A 228 -14.65 9.77 -3.71
N GLY A 229 -13.98 10.37 -2.73
CA GLY A 229 -12.60 10.85 -2.89
C GLY A 229 -11.63 10.18 -1.94
N ILE A 230 -10.37 10.07 -2.39
CA ILE A 230 -9.27 9.64 -1.54
C ILE A 230 -8.75 10.82 -0.73
N VAL A 231 -8.68 10.66 0.59
CA VAL A 231 -8.01 11.59 1.51
C VAL A 231 -6.78 10.95 2.16
N LYS A 232 -5.92 11.79 2.74
CA LYS A 232 -4.78 11.34 3.56
C LYS A 232 -5.13 11.68 5.02
N GLY A 233 -5.46 10.68 5.84
CA GLY A 233 -5.70 10.83 7.29
C GLY A 233 -7.06 10.31 7.77
N ALA A 234 -7.15 10.00 9.06
CA ALA A 234 -8.26 9.27 9.68
C ALA A 234 -9.62 10.01 9.58
N GLY A 235 -10.60 9.32 9.00
CA GLY A 235 -12.01 9.55 9.27
C GLY A 235 -12.88 9.91 8.06
N ARG A 236 -14.04 9.26 8.01
CA ARG A 236 -15.14 9.53 7.08
C ARG A 236 -15.68 10.94 7.33
N LYS A 237 -15.49 11.88 6.39
CA LYS A 237 -16.24 13.14 6.37
C LYS A 237 -17.30 13.06 5.29
N SER A 238 -18.57 13.12 5.70
CA SER A 238 -19.67 13.32 4.77
C SER A 238 -20.02 14.79 4.72
N SER A 239 -19.90 15.43 3.55
CA SER A 239 -20.44 16.78 3.31
C SER A 239 -21.57 16.72 2.31
N HIS A 240 -22.65 17.45 2.62
CA HIS A 240 -23.85 17.50 1.79
C HIS A 240 -23.73 18.61 0.76
N CYS A 241 -23.89 18.30 -0.53
CA CYS A 241 -24.06 19.32 -1.55
C CYS A 241 -25.55 19.39 -1.90
N GLN A 242 -26.23 20.42 -1.40
CA GLN A 242 -27.61 20.74 -1.78
C GLN A 242 -27.58 21.71 -2.96
N THR A 243 -28.19 21.31 -4.08
CA THR A 243 -28.60 22.27 -5.11
C THR A 243 -30.13 22.39 -5.07
N LYS A 244 -30.64 23.60 -5.34
CA LYS A 244 -32.04 24.02 -5.09
C LYS A 244 -33.13 23.27 -5.87
N ASN A 245 -32.77 22.26 -6.66
CA ASN A 245 -33.72 21.39 -7.35
C ASN A 245 -33.39 19.92 -7.04
N SER A 246 -34.18 19.31 -6.15
CA SER A 246 -34.46 17.88 -5.91
C SER A 246 -33.34 16.81 -5.86
N PHE A 247 -32.07 17.09 -6.13
CA PHE A 247 -31.01 16.06 -6.12
C PHE A 247 -30.12 16.16 -4.89
N ARG A 248 -29.97 15.02 -4.20
CA ARG A 248 -29.15 14.88 -3.00
C ARG A 248 -27.80 14.29 -3.37
N TRP A 249 -26.75 15.11 -3.41
CA TRP A 249 -25.37 14.64 -3.61
C TRP A 249 -24.67 14.54 -2.26
N THR A 250 -23.98 13.42 -2.03
CA THR A 250 -23.19 13.24 -0.81
C THR A 250 -21.74 13.00 -1.16
N VAL A 251 -20.86 13.84 -0.62
CA VAL A 251 -19.42 13.63 -0.72
C VAL A 251 -19.01 12.67 0.39
N PHE A 252 -18.23 11.66 0.04
CA PHE A 252 -17.61 10.72 0.96
C PHE A 252 -16.12 10.69 0.72
N THR A 253 -15.36 10.61 1.79
CA THR A 253 -13.92 10.41 1.74
C THR A 253 -13.61 8.99 2.17
N THR A 254 -12.78 8.30 1.40
CA THR A 254 -12.29 6.95 1.70
C THR A 254 -10.78 6.99 1.76
N ASP A 255 -10.18 6.31 2.71
CA ASP A 255 -8.73 6.17 2.74
C ASP A 255 -8.29 5.19 1.66
N PHE A 256 -7.22 5.52 0.93
CA PHE A 256 -6.67 4.65 -0.10
C PHE A 256 -5.44 3.93 0.41
N ILE A 257 -5.55 2.61 0.48
CA ILE A 257 -4.43 1.69 0.64
C ILE A 257 -4.01 1.29 -0.78
N ALA A 258 -2.97 1.97 -1.31
CA ALA A 258 -2.20 1.38 -2.39
C ALA A 258 -1.64 0.07 -1.87
N SER A 259 -1.74 -1.01 -2.65
CA SER A 259 -1.29 -2.36 -2.29
C SER A 259 -0.19 -2.41 -1.22
N ASP A 260 -0.45 -3.26 -0.23
CA ASP A 260 0.28 -3.55 1.01
C ASP A 260 -0.12 -2.66 2.19
N LYS A 261 -0.64 -3.33 3.23
CA LYS A 261 -0.82 -2.92 4.63
C LYS A 261 -0.78 -1.41 4.90
N ALA A 262 -1.95 -0.87 5.26
CA ALA A 262 -2.10 0.12 6.33
C ALA A 262 -3.53 0.69 6.29
N LYS A 263 -4.50 -0.06 6.81
CA LYS A 263 -5.36 0.65 7.76
C LYS A 263 -4.42 0.94 8.92
N SER A 264 -4.37 2.17 9.43
CA SER A 264 -4.08 2.32 10.86
C SER A 264 -5.32 1.77 11.59
N MET A 265 -5.50 0.45 11.56
CA MET A 265 -6.09 -0.21 12.70
C MET A 265 -5.01 -0.06 13.75
N THR A 266 -5.36 0.63 14.82
CA THR A 266 -4.61 0.48 16.05
C THR A 266 -4.72 -1.01 16.38
N GLU A 267 -3.61 -1.71 16.27
CA GLU A 267 -3.45 -3.10 16.64
C GLU A 267 -2.97 -3.11 18.09
N GLU A 268 -3.34 -4.14 18.85
CA GLU A 268 -3.00 -4.23 20.26
C GLU A 268 -1.66 -4.97 20.40
N PHE A 269 -0.70 -4.32 21.06
CA PHE A 269 0.59 -4.92 21.41
C PHE A 269 0.65 -5.09 22.92
N VAL A 270 0.75 -6.35 23.37
CA VAL A 270 0.79 -6.73 24.79
C VAL A 270 2.21 -7.13 25.16
N PHE A 271 2.75 -6.55 26.22
CA PHE A 271 4.08 -6.86 26.74
C PHE A 271 3.92 -7.81 27.92
N CYS A 272 4.48 -9.01 27.80
CA CYS A 272 4.45 -10.05 28.81
C CYS A 272 5.88 -10.39 29.24
N LEU A 273 6.03 -10.80 30.49
CA LEU A 273 7.24 -11.44 30.99
C LEU A 273 7.07 -12.96 30.92
N ALA A 274 8.14 -13.72 30.71
CA ALA A 274 8.10 -15.18 30.79
C ALA A 274 9.45 -15.73 31.28
N GLN A 275 9.44 -16.85 32.02
CA GLN A 275 10.70 -17.51 32.39
C GLN A 275 11.32 -18.19 31.16
N GLU A 276 12.56 -17.83 30.80
CA GLU A 276 13.19 -18.35 29.57
C GLU A 276 13.38 -19.86 29.62
N ARG A 277 13.61 -20.43 30.81
CA ARG A 277 13.71 -21.89 31.02
C ARG A 277 12.41 -22.67 30.72
N LEU A 278 11.25 -22.01 30.73
CA LEU A 278 9.97 -22.62 30.39
C LEU A 278 9.68 -22.50 28.89
N LEU A 279 10.43 -21.65 28.19
CA LEU A 279 10.49 -21.68 26.74
C LEU A 279 11.31 -22.90 26.35
N PRO A 280 10.87 -23.74 25.41
CA PRO A 280 11.62 -24.94 25.05
C PRO A 280 13.03 -24.54 24.64
N SER A 281 14.01 -25.30 25.11
CA SER A 281 15.42 -25.19 24.72
C SER A 281 15.70 -25.48 23.23
N MET A 282 14.69 -25.41 22.37
CA MET A 282 14.71 -25.82 20.97
C MET A 282 14.24 -24.69 20.05
N LEU A 283 15.07 -23.65 19.94
CA LEU A 283 15.07 -22.79 18.74
C LEU A 283 15.86 -23.43 17.57
N PHE A 284 16.40 -24.64 17.75
CA PHE A 284 16.99 -25.44 16.68
C PHE A 284 16.07 -26.63 16.34
N GLY A 285 15.44 -26.58 15.17
CA GLY A 285 14.74 -27.73 14.56
C GLY A 285 13.25 -27.88 14.86
N ALA A 286 12.69 -27.26 15.91
CA ALA A 286 11.25 -27.24 16.13
C ALA A 286 10.55 -26.38 15.08
N ASP A 287 9.40 -26.86 14.59
CA ASP A 287 8.55 -26.08 13.70
C ASP A 287 7.96 -24.86 14.44
N LEU A 288 7.50 -23.89 13.69
CA LEU A 288 7.05 -22.64 14.27
C LEU A 288 5.80 -22.81 15.16
N THR A 289 4.88 -23.68 14.80
CA THR A 289 3.66 -23.92 15.58
C THR A 289 4.02 -24.44 16.97
N GLN A 290 5.02 -25.31 17.06
CA GLN A 290 5.56 -25.80 18.33
C GLN A 290 6.20 -24.68 19.15
N ARG A 291 6.97 -23.78 18.51
CA ARG A 291 7.58 -22.62 19.18
C ARG A 291 6.51 -21.67 19.74
N LEU A 292 5.51 -21.33 18.94
CA LEU A 292 4.40 -20.47 19.36
C LEU A 292 3.60 -21.09 20.50
N THR A 293 3.21 -22.36 20.36
CA THR A 293 2.47 -23.09 21.40
C THR A 293 3.23 -23.08 22.72
N ALA A 294 4.55 -23.25 22.68
CA ALA A 294 5.35 -23.29 23.88
C ALA A 294 5.60 -21.91 24.50
N ILE A 295 5.75 -20.85 23.69
CA ILE A 295 5.78 -19.48 24.21
C ILE A 295 4.46 -19.15 24.91
N ILE A 296 3.33 -19.49 24.28
CA ILE A 296 2.00 -19.29 24.89
C ILE A 296 1.89 -20.09 26.18
N THR A 297 2.28 -21.36 26.18
CA THR A 297 2.27 -22.20 27.38
C THR A 297 3.15 -21.60 28.49
N ALA A 298 4.31 -21.03 28.17
CA ALA A 298 5.18 -20.38 29.14
C ALA A 298 4.58 -19.09 29.71
N ILE A 299 3.90 -18.30 28.87
CA ILE A 299 3.15 -17.11 29.29
C ILE A 299 1.96 -17.52 30.16
N GLU A 300 1.22 -18.57 29.80
CA GLU A 300 0.10 -19.08 30.61
C GLU A 300 0.58 -19.67 31.95
N ALA A 301 1.76 -20.29 31.99
CA ALA A 301 2.29 -20.93 33.18
C ALA A 301 2.99 -19.96 34.15
N SER A 302 3.60 -18.89 33.64
CA SER A 302 4.49 -18.02 34.44
C SER A 302 4.44 -16.54 34.07
N GLY A 303 3.63 -16.19 33.07
CA GLY A 303 3.68 -14.87 32.47
C GLY A 303 2.99 -13.82 33.32
N THR A 304 3.57 -12.62 33.30
CA THR A 304 2.98 -11.42 33.89
C THR A 304 2.81 -10.40 32.78
N GLU A 305 1.59 -9.92 32.57
CA GLU A 305 1.32 -8.83 31.65
C GLU A 305 1.79 -7.52 32.28
N VAL A 306 2.75 -6.86 31.64
CA VAL A 306 3.24 -5.54 32.03
C VAL A 306 2.27 -4.46 31.58
N GLY A 307 1.67 -4.65 30.40
CA GLY A 307 0.60 -3.83 29.87
C GLY A 307 0.47 -3.94 28.35
N ALA A 308 -0.44 -3.13 27.80
CA ALA A 308 -0.74 -3.12 26.37
C ALA A 308 -0.82 -1.72 25.78
N CYS A 309 -0.52 -1.58 24.50
CA CYS A 309 -0.72 -0.35 23.75
C CYS A 309 -1.45 -0.60 22.43
N ASN A 310 -2.35 0.33 22.06
CA ASN A 310 -3.13 0.28 20.83
C ASN A 310 -2.58 1.29 19.82
N VAL A 311 -1.75 0.81 18.89
CA VAL A 311 -1.00 1.66 17.94
C VAL A 311 -0.95 1.00 16.57
N SER A 312 -0.68 1.75 15.51
CA SER A 312 -0.43 1.11 14.21
C SER A 312 0.93 0.41 14.23
N VAL A 313 1.08 -0.67 13.46
CA VAL A 313 2.35 -1.39 13.30
C VAL A 313 3.47 -0.44 12.87
N GLU A 314 3.19 0.54 12.02
CA GLU A 314 4.18 1.53 11.57
C GLU A 314 4.63 2.44 12.71
N SER A 315 3.69 2.90 13.56
CA SER A 315 4.02 3.69 14.74
C SER A 315 4.85 2.87 15.74
N PHE A 316 4.55 1.57 15.86
CA PHE A 316 5.31 0.64 16.69
C PHE A 316 6.75 0.46 16.19
N VAL A 317 6.93 0.13 14.92
CA VAL A 317 8.26 0.01 14.29
C VAL A 317 9.04 1.31 14.41
N ALA A 318 8.42 2.45 14.07
CA ALA A 318 9.08 3.76 14.11
C ALA A 318 9.49 4.17 15.52
N ALA A 319 8.75 3.75 16.56
CA ALA A 319 9.12 3.98 17.95
C ALA A 319 10.38 3.18 18.32
N PHE A 320 10.42 1.88 17.97
CA PHE A 320 11.60 1.03 18.23
C PHE A 320 12.84 1.43 17.43
N GLU A 321 12.70 1.97 16.22
CA GLU A 321 13.83 2.55 15.47
C GLU A 321 14.39 3.80 16.17
N GLN A 322 13.51 4.64 16.73
CA GLN A 322 13.93 5.81 17.51
C GLN A 322 14.61 5.39 18.83
N PHE A 323 14.09 4.38 19.53
CA PHE A 323 14.76 3.83 20.73
C PHE A 323 16.10 3.22 20.39
N GLY A 324 16.17 2.42 19.32
CA GLY A 324 17.42 1.79 18.91
C GLY A 324 18.48 2.82 18.51
N THR A 325 18.07 3.93 17.89
CA THR A 325 18.96 5.07 17.61
C THR A 325 19.45 5.74 18.90
N ALA A 326 18.56 5.99 19.86
CA ALA A 326 18.91 6.59 21.14
C ALA A 326 19.87 5.70 21.97
N LEU A 327 19.71 4.38 21.89
CA LEU A 327 20.55 3.38 22.55
C LEU A 327 21.85 3.05 21.77
N GLY A 328 22.10 3.69 20.62
CA GLY A 328 23.28 3.40 19.79
C GLY A 328 23.27 2.03 19.10
N VAL A 329 22.15 1.30 19.11
CA VAL A 329 21.99 -0.03 18.49
C VAL A 329 21.36 0.01 17.09
N GLY A 330 20.89 1.17 16.64
CA GLY A 330 20.34 1.40 15.31
C GLY A 330 19.01 0.68 15.08
N ASP A 331 18.84 0.08 13.89
CA ASP A 331 17.62 -0.64 13.49
C ASP A 331 17.50 -2.05 14.10
N LYS A 332 18.57 -2.55 14.74
CA LYS A 332 18.60 -3.89 15.34
C LYS A 332 17.55 -4.09 16.43
N LEU A 333 17.19 -3.04 17.16
CA LEU A 333 16.16 -3.13 18.20
C LEU A 333 14.77 -3.29 17.59
N ALA A 334 14.46 -2.56 16.53
CA ALA A 334 13.23 -2.73 15.76
C ALA A 334 13.17 -4.11 15.11
N GLN A 335 14.29 -4.60 14.60
CA GLN A 335 14.41 -5.98 14.13
C GLN A 335 14.24 -6.99 15.27
N ALA A 336 14.74 -6.80 16.48
CA ALA A 336 14.49 -7.77 17.57
C ALA A 336 13.00 -7.76 18.02
N ALA A 337 12.40 -6.57 18.09
CA ALA A 337 10.99 -6.39 18.43
C ALA A 337 10.02 -6.99 17.40
N VAL A 338 10.45 -7.11 16.12
CA VAL A 338 9.58 -7.49 14.99
C VAL A 338 10.08 -8.71 14.20
N ALA A 339 11.37 -9.01 14.14
CA ALA A 339 12.00 -10.05 13.29
C ALA A 339 12.23 -11.39 14.00
N ASN A 340 12.13 -11.44 15.34
CA ASN A 340 11.81 -12.71 16.02
C ASN A 340 10.32 -13.09 15.84
N SER A 341 9.54 -12.26 15.13
CA SER A 341 8.22 -12.62 14.66
C SER A 341 8.33 -13.61 13.51
N PRO A 342 7.44 -14.60 13.44
CA PRO A 342 7.44 -15.67 12.43
C PRO A 342 7.39 -15.30 10.93
N HIS A 343 7.48 -14.03 10.54
CA HIS A 343 7.39 -13.60 9.14
C HIS A 343 8.56 -14.03 8.26
N GLU A 344 9.72 -14.40 8.82
CA GLU A 344 10.80 -15.00 8.01
C GLU A 344 10.67 -16.52 7.81
N LEU A 345 9.70 -17.19 8.46
CA LEU A 345 9.56 -18.64 8.44
C LEU A 345 8.19 -19.19 8.02
N LEU A 346 7.18 -18.35 7.72
CA LEU A 346 5.88 -18.81 7.19
C LEU A 346 5.53 -18.21 5.83
N PRO A 347 5.31 -19.06 4.81
CA PRO A 347 4.67 -18.66 3.56
C PRO A 347 3.13 -18.75 3.57
N ASP A 348 2.46 -19.15 4.66
CA ASP A 348 1.02 -19.45 4.63
C ASP A 348 0.15 -18.64 5.61
N ASP A 349 -0.99 -18.19 5.07
CA ASP A 349 -1.91 -17.13 5.49
C ASP A 349 -2.84 -17.46 6.70
N ASP A 350 -2.57 -18.47 7.53
CA ASP A 350 -3.57 -19.00 8.49
C ASP A 350 -3.26 -18.81 9.99
N LEU A 351 -2.19 -18.08 10.37
CA LEU A 351 -1.93 -17.71 11.78
C LEU A 351 -1.70 -16.18 11.89
N ASP A 352 -2.70 -15.47 12.42
CA ASP A 352 -2.72 -13.98 12.49
C ASP A 352 -1.80 -13.38 13.60
N TRP A 353 -1.04 -14.19 14.34
CA TRP A 353 -0.23 -13.72 15.46
C TRP A 353 1.19 -13.30 15.05
N ARG A 354 1.65 -12.14 15.55
CA ARG A 354 3.05 -11.70 15.45
C ARG A 354 3.64 -11.60 16.85
N MET A 355 4.91 -11.94 17.03
CA MET A 355 5.54 -11.96 18.36
C MET A 355 6.96 -11.39 18.34
N GLY A 356 7.30 -10.53 19.30
CA GLY A 356 8.68 -10.11 19.60
C GLY A 356 9.23 -10.87 20.81
N PHE A 357 10.54 -11.09 20.86
CA PHE A 357 11.19 -11.81 21.97
C PHE A 357 12.56 -11.23 22.32
N PHE A 358 12.79 -10.99 23.61
CA PHE A 358 14.07 -10.60 24.20
C PHE A 358 14.38 -11.54 25.37
N GLY A 359 15.39 -12.40 25.23
CA GLY A 359 15.83 -13.32 26.29
C GLY A 359 16.48 -12.61 27.48
N GLU A 360 16.66 -13.30 28.59
CA GLU A 360 17.15 -12.76 29.88
C GLU A 360 18.49 -12.02 29.71
N GLU A 361 19.44 -12.62 28.98
CA GLU A 361 20.75 -11.99 28.69
C GLU A 361 20.60 -10.69 27.87
N THR A 362 19.67 -10.68 26.90
CA THR A 362 19.41 -9.50 26.07
C THR A 362 18.75 -8.40 26.89
N VAL A 363 17.82 -8.75 27.78
CA VAL A 363 17.18 -7.80 28.70
C VAL A 363 18.22 -7.15 29.60
N ALA A 364 19.14 -7.91 30.20
CA ALA A 364 20.20 -7.35 31.05
C ALA A 364 21.07 -6.33 30.29
N ILE A 365 21.50 -6.67 29.06
CA ILE A 365 22.27 -5.76 28.19
C ILE A 365 21.46 -4.49 27.87
N LEU A 366 20.18 -4.64 27.56
CA LEU A 366 19.29 -3.50 27.25
C LEU A 366 19.08 -2.62 28.48
N SER A 367 18.88 -3.19 29.66
CA SER A 367 18.70 -2.46 30.91
C SER A 367 19.92 -1.62 31.27
N ASP A 368 21.12 -2.15 31.05
CA ASP A 368 22.35 -1.37 31.25
C ASP A 368 22.50 -0.24 30.22
N ALA A 369 22.22 -0.51 28.94
CA ALA A 369 22.22 0.51 27.90
C ALA A 369 21.19 1.62 28.16
N ILE A 370 20.00 1.28 28.67
CA ILE A 370 18.95 2.24 29.05
C ILE A 370 19.44 3.16 30.18
N LYS A 371 20.16 2.61 31.18
CA LYS A 371 20.75 3.40 32.27
C LYS A 371 21.81 4.37 31.75
N GLU A 372 22.66 3.92 30.81
CA GLU A 372 23.72 4.73 30.20
C GLU A 372 23.17 5.87 29.32
N HIS A 373 22.11 5.59 28.54
CA HIS A 373 21.52 6.52 27.58
C HIS A 373 20.24 7.20 28.06
N ARG A 374 20.06 7.35 29.38
CA ARG A 374 18.82 7.85 29.99
C ARG A 374 18.36 9.20 29.42
N ASP A 375 19.29 10.13 29.22
CA ASP A 375 18.96 11.48 28.72
C ASP A 375 18.53 11.47 27.24
N ASP A 376 19.15 10.61 26.43
CA ASP A 376 18.80 10.44 25.01
C ASP A 376 17.40 9.82 24.86
N ILE A 377 17.07 8.86 25.73
CA ILE A 377 15.74 8.22 25.79
C ILE A 377 14.69 9.21 26.31
N ALA A 378 15.03 10.03 27.31
CA ALA A 378 14.14 11.07 27.83
C ALA A 378 13.84 12.14 26.76
N ALA A 379 14.81 12.45 25.87
CA ALA A 379 14.60 13.40 24.78
C ALA A 379 13.48 12.96 23.80
N LEU A 380 13.16 11.66 23.75
CA LEU A 380 12.02 11.12 23.00
C LEU A 380 10.66 11.53 23.58
N ASP A 381 10.59 12.19 24.74
CA ASP A 381 9.35 12.80 25.25
C ASP A 381 8.73 13.83 24.29
N ARG A 382 9.54 14.38 23.38
CA ARG A 382 9.09 15.33 22.36
C ARG A 382 8.56 14.65 21.08
N SER A 383 8.54 13.32 21.05
CA SER A 383 8.00 12.52 19.94
C SER A 383 6.47 12.46 19.97
N SER A 384 5.86 11.59 19.15
CA SER A 384 4.40 11.45 19.13
C SER A 384 3.89 10.79 20.41
N PRO A 385 2.61 11.01 20.79
CA PRO A 385 2.01 10.35 21.95
C PRO A 385 2.11 8.81 21.88
N GLU A 386 2.01 8.24 20.69
CA GLU A 386 2.16 6.79 20.46
C GLU A 386 3.59 6.33 20.75
N THR A 387 4.60 7.03 20.24
CA THR A 387 6.00 6.72 20.53
C THR A 387 6.28 6.79 22.03
N LYS A 388 5.73 7.80 22.71
CA LYS A 388 5.84 7.91 24.17
C LYS A 388 5.20 6.72 24.90
N ALA A 389 3.98 6.34 24.53
CA ALA A 389 3.30 5.21 25.16
C ALA A 389 4.06 3.88 24.99
N ILE A 390 4.60 3.64 23.80
CA ILE A 390 5.37 2.43 23.50
C ILE A 390 6.69 2.44 24.27
N ARG A 391 7.35 3.60 24.36
CA ARG A 391 8.57 3.76 25.18
C ARG A 391 8.30 3.39 26.62
N ASP A 392 7.31 4.03 27.22
CA ASP A 392 7.05 3.92 28.66
C ASP A 392 6.71 2.47 29.02
N LEU A 393 5.95 1.79 28.16
CA LEU A 393 5.62 0.37 28.32
C LEU A 393 6.84 -0.53 28.15
N PHE A 394 7.71 -0.27 27.15
CA PHE A 394 8.92 -1.06 26.95
C PHE A 394 9.94 -0.86 28.08
N LEU A 395 10.12 0.36 28.57
CA LEU A 395 11.00 0.65 29.71
C LEU A 395 10.51 -0.04 30.99
N ALA A 396 9.20 -0.01 31.25
CA ALA A 396 8.60 -0.74 32.36
C ALA A 396 8.85 -2.26 32.23
N ALA A 397 8.69 -2.81 31.02
CA ALA A 397 8.95 -4.23 30.76
C ALA A 397 10.42 -4.61 30.97
N CYS A 398 11.38 -3.78 30.54
CA CYS A 398 12.81 -4.00 30.81
C CYS A 398 13.16 -3.94 32.29
N GLU A 399 12.61 -2.96 33.03
CA GLU A 399 12.86 -2.83 34.47
C GLU A 399 12.32 -4.04 35.25
N GLU A 400 11.09 -4.45 34.95
CA GLU A 400 10.47 -5.58 35.63
C GLU A 400 11.14 -6.91 35.26
N ALA A 401 11.49 -7.11 33.98
CA ALA A 401 12.20 -8.29 33.49
C ALA A 401 13.62 -8.42 34.08
N ASP A 402 14.38 -7.32 34.17
CA ASP A 402 15.72 -7.30 34.78
C ASP A 402 15.64 -7.63 36.28
N ALA A 403 14.63 -7.09 36.98
CA ALA A 403 14.41 -7.35 38.40
C ALA A 403 13.99 -8.79 38.71
N SER A 404 13.19 -9.42 37.83
CA SER A 404 12.67 -10.77 38.03
C SER A 404 13.52 -11.87 37.38
N GLY A 405 14.51 -11.50 36.56
CA GLY A 405 15.28 -12.46 35.76
C GLY A 405 14.41 -13.19 34.75
N GLN A 406 13.58 -12.45 34.00
CA GLN A 406 12.66 -12.99 32.99
C GLN A 406 12.95 -12.43 31.60
N ALA A 407 12.44 -13.11 30.58
CA ALA A 407 12.44 -12.64 29.20
C ALA A 407 11.23 -11.74 28.92
N ILE A 408 11.34 -10.85 27.93
CA ILE A 408 10.21 -10.05 27.43
C ILE A 408 9.65 -10.72 26.18
N VAL A 409 8.33 -10.90 26.16
CA VAL A 409 7.56 -11.34 25.00
C VAL A 409 6.58 -10.25 24.62
N ILE A 410 6.56 -9.86 23.34
CA ILE A 410 5.61 -8.88 22.81
C ILE A 410 4.61 -9.63 21.94
N ILE A 411 3.35 -9.68 22.34
CA ILE A 411 2.27 -10.28 21.56
C ILE A 411 1.60 -9.20 20.74
N HIS A 412 1.42 -9.44 19.45
CA HIS A 412 0.69 -8.55 18.56
C HIS A 412 -0.63 -9.19 18.12
N ASN A 413 -1.72 -8.55 18.54
CA ASN A 413 -3.10 -8.94 18.32
C ASN A 413 -3.70 -8.01 17.24
N GLY A 414 -3.67 -8.47 15.98
CA GLY A 414 -3.99 -7.67 14.78
C GLY A 414 -5.28 -8.05 14.07
#